data_AF-A0A396IR74-F1
#
_entry.id   AF-A0A396IR74-F1
#
_cell.length_a   1.000
_cell.length_b   1.000
_cell.length_c   1.000
_cell.angle_alpha   90.00
_cell.angle_beta   90.00
_cell.angle_gamma   90.00
#
_symmetry.space_group_name_H-M   'P 1'
#
loop_
_entity.id
_entity.type
_entity.pdbx_description
1 polymer ?
#
loop_
_entity_poly.entity_id
_entity_poly.type
_entity_poly.pdbx_seq_one_letter_code
_entity_poly.pdbx_strand_id
1 'polypeptide(L)'
;MVLIFKVKVQKKANECDIPKGSRPYSRFEAISAHIWKSASKARKLEENQQSVVRFNVEIRNRIIPNLPKNYYGNALIQTAVEGYIGEILSKPLSYVAMKIREAHELITNEYIRSTN
;
A
#
# COMPACT_ATOMS: atom_id res chain seq x y z
N MET A 1 18.28 2.63 15.50
CA MET A 1 18.02 1.32 14.88
C MET A 1 16.80 1.30 13.93
N VAL A 2 15.63 1.85 14.31
CA VAL A 2 14.39 1.83 13.47
C VAL A 2 14.52 2.60 12.15
N LEU A 3 15.25 3.72 12.11
CA LEU A 3 15.40 4.54 10.90
C LEU A 3 16.15 3.80 9.78
N ILE A 4 17.22 3.09 10.13
CA ILE A 4 18.07 2.33 9.20
C ILE A 4 17.25 1.21 8.53
N PHE A 5 16.43 0.51 9.30
CA PHE A 5 15.55 -0.53 8.77
C PHE A 5 14.56 0.02 7.74
N LYS A 6 13.90 1.15 8.05
CA LYS A 6 12.94 1.80 7.13
C LYS A 6 13.60 2.18 5.80
N VAL A 7 14.80 2.77 5.85
CA VAL A 7 15.57 3.17 4.66
C VAL A 7 15.98 1.96 3.83
N LYS A 8 16.46 0.89 4.48
CA LYS A 8 16.89 -0.34 3.80
C LYS A 8 15.75 -1.02 3.04
N VAL A 9 14.58 -1.15 3.67
CA VAL A 9 13.40 -1.78 3.04
C VAL A 9 12.90 -0.94 1.86
N GLN A 10 12.85 0.38 2.00
CA GLN A 10 12.47 1.28 0.91
C GLN A 10 13.44 1.18 -0.27
N LYS A 11 14.76 1.18 0.00
CA LYS A 11 15.76 1.03 -1.05
C LYS A 11 15.55 -0.28 -1.83
N LYS A 12 15.38 -1.40 -1.13
CA LYS A 12 15.12 -2.70 -1.75
C LYS A 12 13.88 -2.73 -2.65
N ALA A 13 12.80 -2.03 -2.27
CA ALA A 13 11.61 -1.95 -3.11
C ALA A 13 11.85 -1.14 -4.39
N ASN A 14 12.82 -0.22 -4.38
CA ASN A 14 13.16 0.67 -5.50
C ASN A 14 14.38 0.21 -6.31
N GLU A 15 14.97 -0.95 -5.98
CA GLU A 15 16.09 -1.54 -6.74
C GLU A 15 15.63 -2.19 -8.05
N CYS A 16 14.35 -2.57 -8.15
CA CYS A 16 13.77 -3.10 -9.38
C CYS A 16 13.24 -1.96 -10.27
N ASP A 17 13.13 -2.23 -11.57
CA ASP A 17 12.53 -1.28 -12.51
C ASP A 17 11.13 -0.85 -12.05
N ILE A 18 10.96 0.46 -11.99
CA ILE A 18 9.70 1.12 -11.68
C ILE A 18 9.04 1.45 -13.02
N PRO A 19 7.71 1.27 -13.18
CA PRO A 19 7.03 1.64 -14.41
C PRO A 19 7.38 3.06 -14.87
N LYS A 20 7.62 3.26 -16.16
CA LYS A 20 8.04 4.55 -16.71
C LYS A 20 7.01 5.63 -16.36
N GLY A 21 7.48 6.76 -15.82
CA GLY A 21 6.63 7.86 -15.37
C GLY A 21 6.10 7.73 -13.93
N SER A 22 6.37 6.63 -13.24
CA SER A 22 6.01 6.48 -11.84
C SER A 22 7.09 7.01 -10.89
N ARG A 23 6.65 7.58 -9.75
CA ARG A 23 7.56 7.94 -8.65
C ARG A 23 8.15 6.71 -7.94
N PRO A 24 9.28 6.87 -7.23
CA PRO A 24 9.77 5.87 -6.28
C PRO A 24 8.71 5.43 -5.26
N TYR A 25 8.80 4.17 -4.83
CA TYR A 25 7.99 3.62 -3.76
C TYR A 25 8.21 4.40 -2.46
N SER A 26 7.10 4.81 -1.87
CA SER A 26 7.08 5.48 -0.57
C SER A 26 7.51 4.50 0.51
N ARG A 27 7.92 5.03 1.67
CA ARG A 27 8.22 4.19 2.83
C ARG A 27 7.00 3.36 3.25
N PHE A 28 5.79 3.93 3.15
CA PHE A 28 4.57 3.20 3.45
C PHE A 28 4.39 2.00 2.51
N GLU A 29 4.49 2.22 1.20
CA GLU A 29 4.36 1.15 0.19
C GLU A 29 5.37 0.02 0.43
N ALA A 30 6.64 0.37 0.60
CA ALA A 30 7.72 -0.60 0.77
C ALA A 30 7.62 -1.37 2.11
N ILE A 31 7.33 -0.68 3.22
CA ILE A 31 7.23 -1.31 4.54
C ILE A 31 5.98 -2.18 4.63
N SER A 32 4.84 -1.71 4.15
CA SER A 32 3.59 -2.49 4.12
C SER A 32 3.76 -3.76 3.29
N ALA A 33 4.40 -3.67 2.12
CA ALA A 33 4.74 -4.83 1.31
C ALA A 33 5.67 -5.82 2.04
N HIS A 34 6.68 -5.30 2.74
CA HIS A 34 7.60 -6.15 3.50
C HIS A 34 6.90 -6.84 4.69
N ILE A 35 6.05 -6.13 5.42
CA ILE A 35 5.24 -6.69 6.51
C ILE A 35 4.31 -7.78 5.96
N TRP A 36 3.64 -7.52 4.84
CA TRP A 36 2.74 -8.50 4.23
C TRP A 36 3.49 -9.79 3.86
N LYS A 37 4.60 -9.70 3.11
CA LYS A 37 5.44 -10.86 2.79
C LYS A 37 5.94 -11.60 4.04
N SER A 38 6.39 -10.86 5.05
CA SER A 38 6.95 -11.44 6.28
C SER A 38 5.88 -12.15 7.10
N ALA A 39 4.71 -11.55 7.24
CA ALA A 39 3.61 -12.12 7.99
C ALA A 39 3.01 -13.34 7.25
N SER A 40 2.92 -13.30 5.92
CA SER A 40 2.53 -14.44 5.09
C SER A 40 3.50 -15.62 5.26
N LYS A 41 4.82 -15.36 5.23
CA LYS A 41 5.84 -16.39 5.43
C LYS A 41 5.79 -16.98 6.84
N ALA A 42 5.63 -16.13 7.87
CA ALA A 42 5.58 -16.57 9.26
C ALA A 42 4.36 -17.46 9.56
N ARG A 43 3.22 -17.19 8.91
CA ARG A 43 1.99 -17.97 9.07
C ARG A 43 1.97 -19.29 8.31
N LYS A 44 2.94 -19.54 7.43
CA LYS A 44 3.01 -20.75 6.59
C LYS A 44 1.69 -21.04 5.85
N LEU A 45 1.11 -19.99 5.28
CA LEU A 45 -0.14 -20.10 4.52
C LEU A 45 0.09 -20.84 3.20
N GLU A 46 -0.95 -21.54 2.72
CA GLU A 46 -0.92 -22.27 1.45
C GLU A 46 -0.78 -21.31 0.27
N GLU A 47 -0.06 -21.72 -0.78
CA GLU A 47 0.23 -20.84 -1.92
C GLU A 47 -1.02 -20.36 -2.66
N ASN A 48 -2.05 -21.20 -2.72
CA ASN A 48 -3.35 -20.90 -3.33
C ASN A 48 -4.30 -20.14 -2.40
N GLN A 49 -3.90 -19.85 -1.16
CA GLN A 49 -4.72 -19.08 -0.25
C GLN A 49 -4.69 -17.60 -0.63
N GLN A 50 -5.85 -16.96 -0.67
CA GLN A 50 -5.96 -15.52 -0.84
C GLN A 50 -5.71 -14.81 0.50
N SER A 51 -4.95 -13.72 0.44
CA SER A 51 -4.63 -12.86 1.57
C SER A 51 -5.02 -11.43 1.28
N VAL A 52 -5.46 -10.71 2.31
CA VAL A 52 -5.93 -9.33 2.21
C VAL A 52 -5.16 -8.46 3.20
N VAL A 53 -4.65 -7.32 2.74
CA VAL A 53 -4.17 -6.23 3.60
C VAL A 53 -5.13 -5.07 3.51
N ARG A 54 -5.58 -4.57 4.66
CA ARG A 54 -6.44 -3.38 4.78
C ARG A 54 -5.64 -2.24 5.36
N PHE A 55 -5.82 -1.04 4.82
CA PHE A 55 -5.19 0.17 5.35
C PHE A 55 -6.06 1.40 5.10
N ASN A 56 -5.84 2.45 5.89
CA ASN A 56 -6.59 3.69 5.79
C ASN A 56 -5.84 4.71 4.94
N VAL A 57 -6.59 5.43 4.12
CA VAL A 57 -6.13 6.51 3.26
C VAL A 57 -6.71 7.82 3.76
N GLU A 58 -5.86 8.84 3.90
CA GLU A 58 -6.27 10.20 4.23
C GLU A 58 -6.87 10.88 2.99
N ILE A 59 -8.05 11.49 3.17
CA ILE A 59 -8.85 11.99 2.05
C ILE A 59 -9.10 13.51 2.08
N ARG A 60 -8.57 14.27 3.05
CA ARG A 60 -8.85 15.71 3.16
C ARG A 60 -8.46 16.46 1.90
N ASN A 61 -7.33 16.07 1.31
CA ASN A 61 -6.79 16.66 0.07
C ASN A 61 -7.20 15.89 -1.20
N ARG A 62 -8.13 14.94 -1.10
CA ARG A 62 -8.60 14.12 -2.23
C ARG A 62 -10.05 14.37 -2.58
N ILE A 63 -10.89 14.73 -1.61
CA ILE A 63 -12.27 15.16 -1.86
C ILE A 63 -12.25 16.55 -2.50
N ILE A 64 -13.14 16.81 -3.47
CA ILE A 64 -13.25 18.12 -4.14
C ILE A 64 -14.62 18.74 -3.84
N PRO A 65 -14.74 19.87 -3.13
CA PRO A 65 -13.64 20.70 -2.62
C PRO A 65 -12.90 20.03 -1.45
N ASN A 66 -11.61 20.34 -1.33
CA ASN A 66 -10.77 19.83 -0.23
C ASN A 66 -11.39 20.21 1.13
N LEU A 67 -11.23 19.33 2.12
CA LEU A 67 -11.64 19.63 3.47
C LEU A 67 -10.79 20.78 4.06
N PRO A 68 -11.37 21.67 4.88
CA PRO A 68 -10.63 22.76 5.51
C PRO A 68 -9.44 22.26 6.33
N LYS A 69 -8.37 23.06 6.41
CA LYS A 69 -7.18 22.74 7.23
C LYS A 69 -7.52 22.52 8.71
N ASN A 70 -8.55 23.20 9.21
CA ASN A 70 -9.08 23.09 10.57
C ASN A 70 -10.27 22.13 10.70
N TYR A 71 -10.52 21.28 9.69
CA TYR A 71 -11.57 20.26 9.77
C TYR A 71 -11.34 19.35 10.98
N TYR A 72 -12.34 19.29 11.85
CA TYR A 72 -12.34 18.47 13.06
C TYR A 72 -13.33 17.31 12.89
N GLY A 73 -12.78 16.13 12.58
CA GLY A 73 -13.55 14.92 12.31
C GLY A 73 -12.70 13.83 11.65
N ASN A 74 -13.32 12.70 11.36
CA ASN A 74 -12.67 11.59 10.64
C ASN A 74 -12.64 11.88 9.14
N ALA A 75 -11.46 11.80 8.53
CA ALA A 75 -11.26 11.97 7.09
C ALA A 75 -10.36 10.84 6.55
N LEU A 76 -10.82 9.61 6.77
CA LEU A 76 -10.13 8.38 6.36
C LEU A 76 -11.11 7.48 5.61
N ILE A 77 -10.63 6.84 4.54
CA ILE A 77 -11.31 5.72 3.90
C ILE A 77 -10.44 4.47 3.99
N GLN A 78 -11.05 3.36 4.37
CA GLN A 78 -10.39 2.06 4.37
C GLN A 78 -10.38 1.49 2.96
N THR A 79 -9.20 1.13 2.47
CA THR A 79 -9.01 0.37 1.23
C THR A 79 -8.42 -1.00 1.55
N ALA A 80 -8.47 -1.89 0.57
CA ALA A 80 -7.95 -3.24 0.68
C ALA A 80 -7.17 -3.61 -0.59
N VAL A 81 -6.17 -4.47 -0.41
CA VAL A 81 -5.42 -5.10 -1.49
C VAL A 81 -5.35 -6.59 -1.24
N GLU A 82 -5.57 -7.35 -2.31
CA GLU A 82 -5.68 -8.80 -2.24
C GLU A 82 -4.62 -9.46 -3.14
N GLY A 83 -4.20 -10.67 -2.76
CA GLY A 83 -3.28 -11.47 -3.55
C GLY A 83 -3.16 -12.89 -3.03
N TYR A 84 -2.79 -13.80 -3.92
CA TYR A 84 -2.47 -15.17 -3.56
C TYR A 84 -1.10 -15.22 -2.87
N ILE A 85 -0.99 -16.05 -1.83
CA ILE A 85 0.25 -16.16 -1.04
C ILE A 85 1.44 -16.58 -1.90
N GLY A 86 1.25 -17.54 -2.81
CA GLY A 86 2.30 -17.98 -3.74
C GLY A 86 2.85 -16.83 -4.58
N GLU A 87 1.97 -15.96 -5.09
CA GLU A 87 2.35 -14.76 -5.82
C GLU A 87 3.08 -13.75 -4.91
N ILE A 88 2.50 -13.43 -3.75
CA ILE A 88 3.04 -12.46 -2.80
C ILE A 88 4.44 -12.87 -2.35
N LEU A 89 4.69 -14.16 -2.11
CA LEU A 89 5.98 -14.65 -1.64
C LEU A 89 7.01 -14.77 -2.77
N SER A 90 6.62 -15.24 -3.96
CA SER A 90 7.54 -15.46 -5.10
C SER A 90 7.97 -14.17 -5.80
N LYS A 91 7.10 -13.15 -5.90
CA LYS A 91 7.40 -11.92 -6.65
C LYS A 91 8.34 -10.97 -5.88
N PRO A 92 9.07 -10.08 -6.58
CA PRO A 92 9.92 -9.07 -5.94
C PRO A 92 9.16 -8.15 -4.98
N LEU A 93 9.88 -7.48 -4.07
CA LEU A 93 9.26 -6.55 -3.12
C LEU A 93 8.58 -5.36 -3.84
N SER A 94 9.15 -4.93 -4.97
CA SER A 94 8.58 -3.88 -5.83
C SER A 94 7.18 -4.24 -6.34
N TYR A 95 6.97 -5.50 -6.73
CA TYR A 95 5.65 -5.98 -7.18
C TYR A 95 4.60 -5.85 -6.07
N VAL A 96 4.92 -6.29 -4.86
CA VAL A 96 3.98 -6.19 -3.73
C VAL A 96 3.76 -4.72 -3.35
N ALA A 97 4.80 -3.89 -3.40
CA ALA A 97 4.68 -2.45 -3.17
C ALA A 97 3.82 -1.73 -4.23
N MET A 98 3.87 -2.19 -5.48
CA MET A 98 3.00 -1.75 -6.57
C MET A 98 1.53 -2.02 -6.25
N LYS A 99 1.19 -3.24 -5.79
CA LYS A 99 -0.20 -3.56 -5.40
C LYS A 99 -0.70 -2.67 -4.25
N ILE A 100 0.16 -2.36 -3.27
CA ILE A 100 -0.18 -1.39 -2.21
C ILE A 100 -0.45 0.01 -2.81
N ARG A 101 0.40 0.46 -3.75
CA ARG A 101 0.25 1.76 -4.42
C ARG A 101 -1.08 1.82 -5.19
N GLU A 102 -1.38 0.82 -6.00
CA GLU A 102 -2.60 0.77 -6.81
C GLU A 102 -3.85 0.89 -5.93
N ALA A 103 -3.91 0.13 -4.83
CA ALA A 103 -5.02 0.21 -3.88
C ALA A 103 -5.09 1.58 -3.16
N HIS A 104 -3.96 2.25 -2.95
CA HIS A 104 -3.89 3.58 -2.37
C HIS A 104 -4.30 4.68 -3.38
N GLU A 105 -3.91 4.56 -4.65
CA GLU A 105 -4.19 5.51 -5.72
C GLU A 105 -5.61 5.38 -6.28
N LEU A 106 -6.24 4.20 -6.11
CA LEU A 106 -7.67 3.98 -6.38
C LEU A 106 -8.58 4.95 -5.62
N ILE A 107 -8.16 5.42 -4.45
CA ILE A 107 -8.97 6.31 -3.60
C ILE A 107 -8.91 7.74 -4.16
N THR A 108 -9.64 7.98 -5.25
CA THR A 108 -9.84 9.30 -5.87
C THR A 108 -11.10 9.99 -5.34
N ASN A 109 -11.27 11.28 -5.67
CA ASN A 109 -12.50 12.02 -5.39
C ASN A 109 -13.78 11.28 -5.85
N GLU A 110 -13.73 10.71 -7.06
CA GLU A 110 -14.84 10.00 -7.69
C GLU A 110 -15.13 8.69 -6.94
N TYR A 111 -14.08 7.94 -6.59
CA TYR A 111 -14.21 6.73 -5.79
C TYR A 111 -14.87 7.04 -4.43
N ILE A 112 -14.37 8.06 -3.73
CA ILE A 112 -14.89 8.49 -2.42
C ILE A 112 -16.38 8.83 -2.51
N ARG A 113 -16.81 9.49 -3.58
CA ARG A 113 -18.21 9.87 -3.80
C ARG A 113 -19.12 8.73 -4.23
N SER A 114 -18.58 7.72 -4.90
CA SER A 114 -19.35 6.55 -5.34
C SER A 114 -19.64 5.54 -4.22
N THR A 115 -18.93 5.65 -3.09
CA THR A 115 -19.03 4.70 -1.96
C THR A 115 -19.90 5.23 -0.82
N ASN A 116 -20.39 6.47 -0.94
CA ASN A 116 -21.28 7.13 0.03
C ASN A 116 -22.73 7.20 -0.47
#